data_AF-A0A4S4D2V4-F1
#
_entry.id   AF-A0A4S4D2V4-F1
#
_cell.length_a   1.000
_cell.length_b   1.000
_cell.length_c   1.000
_cell.angle_alpha   90.00
_cell.angle_beta   90.00
_cell.angle_gamma   90.00
#
_symmetry.space_group_name_H-M   'P 1'
#
loop_
_entity.id
_entity.type
_entity.pdbx_description
1 polymer ?
#
loop_
_entity_poly.entity_id
_entity_poly.type
_entity_poly.pdbx_seq_one_letter_code
_entity_poly.pdbx_strand_id
1 'polypeptide(L)'
;MFRLSNNLVGILNFVTFLLSIPIVWAGVWLNHHGASECEKFLTKPVIILGVFLMVVSLAGLIGACCRVSLLLWVYLLAMFLLIVILFCFTIFAFVVTNKGVGEVVSGKGYKEYRLGDYSNWLQKRVNSTKNWNKIKSCLQDSKVCKSLIDDGSNTTADEFYLEHLSAIQSGCCKPSNDCNFTYVSPTNWTPTGNTPYNNSDCNQWSSDPTTLCFNCQSCKAGLLDNIKHDWKKVAIVNIIFLVFLIIVYSIGCCAFRNNREDNAWKGHP
;
A
#
# COMPACT_ATOMS: atom_id res chain seq x y z
N MET A 1 18.35 -12.56 -36.05
CA MET A 1 17.57 -11.82 -35.03
C MET A 1 16.22 -12.46 -34.66
N PHE A 2 15.53 -13.17 -35.57
CA PHE A 2 14.19 -13.78 -35.37
C PHE A 2 14.00 -14.72 -34.17
N ARG A 3 15.00 -15.54 -33.81
CA ARG A 3 14.89 -16.44 -32.66
C ARG A 3 15.08 -15.72 -31.32
N LEU A 4 15.78 -14.60 -31.30
CA LEU A 4 16.16 -13.93 -30.06
C LEU A 4 14.95 -13.26 -29.39
N SER A 5 14.13 -12.54 -30.16
CA SER A 5 12.96 -11.82 -29.61
C SER A 5 11.87 -12.77 -29.10
N ASN A 6 11.57 -13.84 -29.83
CA ASN A 6 10.55 -14.81 -29.42
C ASN A 6 11.03 -15.66 -28.23
N ASN A 7 12.32 -16.04 -28.21
CA ASN A 7 12.92 -16.71 -27.06
C ASN A 7 12.99 -15.78 -25.84
N LEU A 8 13.28 -14.49 -26.03
CA LEU A 8 13.32 -13.51 -24.94
C LEU A 8 11.93 -13.31 -24.33
N VAL A 9 10.89 -13.16 -25.13
CA VAL A 9 9.50 -13.08 -24.64
C VAL A 9 9.11 -14.36 -23.90
N GLY A 10 9.48 -15.53 -24.41
CA GLY A 10 9.26 -16.81 -23.73
C GLY A 10 9.99 -16.90 -22.37
N ILE A 11 11.28 -16.54 -22.33
CA ILE A 11 12.09 -16.56 -21.10
C ILE A 11 11.53 -15.57 -20.07
N LEU A 12 11.17 -14.35 -20.48
CA LEU A 12 10.62 -13.34 -19.58
C LEU A 12 9.31 -13.80 -18.95
N ASN A 13 8.37 -14.33 -19.76
CA ASN A 13 7.11 -14.87 -19.23
C ASN A 13 7.33 -16.11 -18.35
N PHE A 14 8.31 -16.96 -18.68
CA PHE A 14 8.66 -18.12 -17.84
C PHE A 14 9.20 -17.70 -16.46
N VAL A 15 10.12 -16.73 -16.42
CA VAL A 15 10.63 -16.19 -15.15
C VAL A 15 9.50 -15.54 -14.34
N THR A 16 8.62 -14.77 -15.00
CA THR A 16 7.48 -14.12 -14.34
C THR A 16 6.50 -15.14 -13.76
N PHE A 17 6.25 -16.24 -14.48
CA PHE A 17 5.46 -17.36 -13.98
C PHE A 17 6.09 -18.00 -12.75
N LEU A 18 7.40 -18.31 -12.78
CA LEU A 18 8.10 -18.89 -11.63
C LEU A 18 8.07 -17.97 -10.41
N LEU A 19 8.16 -16.66 -10.59
CA LEU A 19 8.05 -15.68 -9.50
C LEU A 19 6.62 -15.55 -8.95
N SER A 20 5.59 -15.80 -9.76
CA SER A 20 4.19 -15.75 -9.31
C SER A 20 3.80 -16.89 -8.37
N ILE A 21 4.42 -18.07 -8.52
CA ILE A 21 4.15 -19.25 -7.69
C ILE A 21 4.41 -19.01 -6.20
N PRO A 22 5.61 -18.56 -5.75
CA PRO A 22 5.85 -18.31 -4.33
C PRO A 22 4.98 -17.18 -3.77
N ILE A 23 4.61 -16.18 -4.59
CA ILE A 23 3.71 -15.08 -4.18
C ILE A 23 2.32 -15.62 -3.86
N VAL A 24 1.74 -16.44 -4.75
CA VAL A 24 0.42 -17.05 -4.54
C VAL A 24 0.47 -18.05 -3.39
N TRP A 25 1.50 -18.89 -3.33
CA TRP A 25 1.65 -19.88 -2.27
C TRP A 25 1.76 -19.22 -0.89
N ALA A 26 2.64 -18.22 -0.73
CA ALA A 26 2.78 -17.47 0.51
C ALA A 26 1.48 -16.74 0.88
N GLY A 27 0.79 -16.16 -0.11
CA GLY A 27 -0.49 -15.50 0.11
C GLY A 27 -1.58 -16.47 0.60
N VAL A 28 -1.74 -17.63 -0.05
CA VAL A 28 -2.71 -18.64 0.37
C VAL A 28 -2.38 -19.20 1.75
N TRP A 29 -1.10 -19.47 2.02
CA TRP A 29 -0.63 -19.93 3.32
C TRP A 29 -0.98 -18.94 4.44
N LEU A 30 -0.66 -17.65 4.26
CA LEU A 30 -0.95 -16.59 5.21
C LEU A 30 -2.45 -16.32 5.35
N ASN A 31 -3.25 -16.48 4.30
CA ASN A 31 -4.70 -16.34 4.41
C ASN A 31 -5.35 -17.49 5.22
N HIS A 32 -4.73 -18.68 5.22
CA HIS A 32 -5.26 -19.86 5.92
C HIS A 32 -4.71 -20.02 7.35
N HIS A 33 -3.45 -19.64 7.58
CA HIS A 33 -2.76 -19.79 8.86
C HIS A 33 -2.46 -18.45 9.57
N GLY A 34 -2.88 -17.33 8.98
CA GLY A 34 -2.71 -16.01 9.59
C GLY A 34 -3.37 -15.94 10.96
N ALA A 35 -2.59 -15.51 11.95
CA ALA A 35 -2.99 -15.48 13.35
C ALA A 35 -4.03 -14.38 13.63
N SER A 36 -4.08 -13.34 12.79
CA SER A 36 -5.02 -12.23 12.92
C SER A 36 -5.90 -12.05 11.68
N GLU A 37 -7.12 -11.53 11.88
CA GLU A 37 -7.99 -11.10 10.77
C GLU A 37 -7.35 -9.97 9.94
N CYS A 38 -6.33 -9.31 10.49
CA CYS A 38 -5.55 -8.29 9.83
C CYS A 38 -4.69 -8.83 8.69
N GLU A 39 -3.96 -9.91 8.96
CA GLU A 39 -3.12 -10.57 7.97
C GLU A 39 -3.98 -11.04 6.79
N LYS A 40 -5.15 -11.62 7.05
CA LYS A 40 -6.09 -12.06 6.01
C LYS A 40 -6.64 -10.89 5.19
N PHE A 41 -6.91 -9.74 5.81
CA PHE A 41 -7.41 -8.55 5.10
C PHE A 41 -6.38 -7.99 4.11
N LEU A 42 -5.11 -7.92 4.50
CA LEU A 42 -4.01 -7.42 3.65
C LEU A 42 -3.52 -8.44 2.62
N THR A 43 -3.71 -9.74 2.87
CA THR A 43 -3.20 -10.81 1.99
C THR A 43 -4.09 -11.05 0.77
N LYS A 44 -5.40 -10.81 0.86
CA LYS A 44 -6.35 -11.02 -0.27
C LYS A 44 -5.99 -10.26 -1.54
N PRO A 45 -5.66 -8.95 -1.50
CA PRO A 45 -5.19 -8.22 -2.68
C PRO A 45 -3.93 -8.82 -3.32
N VAL A 46 -3.01 -9.32 -2.51
CA VAL A 46 -1.74 -9.91 -2.97
C VAL A 46 -1.99 -11.22 -3.73
N ILE A 47 -2.89 -12.07 -3.23
CA ILE A 47 -3.28 -13.31 -3.91
C ILE A 47 -3.91 -13.02 -5.29
N ILE A 48 -4.84 -12.06 -5.35
CA ILE A 48 -5.51 -11.69 -6.61
C ILE A 48 -4.48 -11.21 -7.65
N LEU A 49 -3.52 -10.38 -7.23
CA LEU A 49 -2.44 -9.91 -8.09
C LEU A 49 -1.55 -11.08 -8.57
N GLY A 50 -1.16 -11.97 -7.67
CA GLY A 50 -0.33 -13.14 -7.99
C GLY A 50 -1.00 -14.08 -9.01
N VAL A 51 -2.29 -14.38 -8.81
CA VAL A 51 -3.07 -15.21 -9.75
C VAL A 51 -3.19 -14.55 -11.12
N PHE A 52 -3.44 -13.24 -11.15
CA PHE A 52 -3.49 -12.48 -12.39
C PHE A 52 -2.16 -12.57 -13.16
N LEU A 53 -1.02 -12.36 -12.49
CA LEU A 53 0.31 -12.48 -13.09
C LEU A 53 0.58 -13.89 -13.61
N MET A 54 0.15 -14.92 -12.88
CA MET A 54 0.30 -16.32 -13.29
C MET A 54 -0.45 -16.61 -14.60
N VAL A 55 -1.70 -16.14 -14.73
CA VAL A 55 -2.53 -16.33 -15.94
C VAL A 55 -1.93 -15.62 -17.15
N VAL A 56 -1.51 -14.35 -16.98
CA VAL A 56 -0.89 -13.57 -18.06
C VAL A 56 0.42 -14.23 -18.54
N SER A 57 1.23 -14.72 -17.60
CA SER A 57 2.51 -15.36 -17.92
C SER A 57 2.33 -16.67 -18.68
N LEU A 58 1.33 -17.50 -18.31
CA LEU A 58 1.00 -18.73 -19.04
C LEU A 58 0.55 -18.45 -20.47
N ALA A 59 -0.31 -17.44 -20.67
CA ALA A 59 -0.75 -17.03 -22.00
C ALA A 59 0.45 -16.55 -22.87
N GLY A 60 1.38 -15.79 -22.28
CA GLY A 60 2.61 -15.36 -22.95
C GLY A 60 3.52 -16.52 -23.35
N LEU A 61 3.67 -17.54 -22.49
CA LEU A 61 4.48 -18.73 -22.76
C LEU A 61 3.91 -19.59 -23.90
N ILE A 62 2.59 -19.83 -23.89
CA ILE A 62 1.89 -20.58 -24.94
C ILE A 62 1.96 -19.82 -26.28
N GLY A 63 1.78 -18.50 -26.26
CA GLY A 63 1.90 -17.65 -27.43
C GLY A 63 3.30 -17.68 -28.07
N ALA A 64 4.36 -17.71 -27.24
CA ALA A 64 5.74 -17.78 -27.72
C ALA A 64 6.12 -19.16 -28.30
N CYS A 65 5.62 -20.25 -27.70
CA CYS A 65 5.97 -21.63 -28.09
C CYS A 65 5.30 -22.06 -29.41
N CYS A 66 4.02 -21.76 -29.58
CA CYS A 66 3.23 -22.32 -30.69
C CYS A 66 3.15 -21.40 -31.93
N ARG A 67 3.76 -20.20 -31.91
CA ARG A 67 3.68 -19.16 -32.98
C ARG A 67 2.26 -18.90 -33.51
N VAL A 68 1.26 -19.09 -32.66
CA VAL A 68 -0.14 -18.88 -33.05
C VAL A 68 -0.41 -17.37 -33.04
N SER A 69 -0.63 -16.80 -34.23
CA SER A 69 -0.85 -15.36 -34.43
C SER A 69 -1.99 -14.82 -33.57
N LEU A 70 -3.05 -15.62 -33.36
CA LEU A 70 -4.19 -15.27 -32.50
C LEU A 70 -3.81 -15.17 -31.01
N LEU A 71 -3.03 -16.11 -30.49
CA LEU A 71 -2.54 -16.08 -29.11
C LEU A 71 -1.60 -14.89 -28.85
N LEU A 72 -0.72 -14.59 -29.81
CA LEU A 72 0.17 -13.43 -29.73
C LEU A 72 -0.62 -12.11 -29.76
N TRP A 73 -1.68 -12.03 -30.56
CA TRP A 73 -2.59 -10.88 -30.58
C TRP A 73 -3.35 -10.70 -29.26
N VAL A 74 -3.91 -11.78 -28.70
CA VAL A 74 -4.57 -11.75 -27.38
C VAL A 74 -3.58 -11.35 -26.28
N TYR A 75 -2.34 -11.85 -26.33
CA TYR A 75 -1.27 -11.46 -25.41
C TYR A 75 -0.97 -9.96 -25.49
N LEU A 76 -0.82 -9.41 -26.70
CA LEU A 76 -0.58 -7.98 -26.88
C LEU A 76 -1.77 -7.12 -26.40
N LEU A 77 -3.00 -7.56 -26.66
CA LEU A 77 -4.20 -6.88 -26.14
C LEU A 77 -4.22 -6.88 -24.61
N ALA A 78 -3.94 -8.02 -23.97
CA ALA A 78 -3.89 -8.13 -22.52
C ALA A 78 -2.79 -7.24 -21.92
N MET A 79 -1.59 -7.23 -22.52
CA MET A 79 -0.48 -6.37 -22.11
C MET A 79 -0.81 -4.88 -22.24
N PHE A 80 -1.48 -4.49 -23.34
CA PHE A 80 -1.93 -3.11 -23.54
C PHE A 80 -2.94 -2.69 -22.46
N LEU A 81 -3.95 -3.52 -22.18
CA LEU A 81 -4.92 -3.27 -21.12
C LEU A 81 -4.25 -3.16 -19.75
N LEU A 82 -3.27 -4.02 -19.46
CA LEU A 82 -2.49 -3.97 -18.22
C LEU A 82 -1.74 -2.64 -18.08
N ILE A 83 -1.07 -2.17 -19.14
CA ILE A 83 -0.37 -0.88 -19.14
C ILE A 83 -1.35 0.26 -18.87
N VAL A 84 -2.51 0.29 -19.55
CA VAL A 84 -3.54 1.32 -19.35
C VAL A 84 -4.06 1.31 -17.91
N ILE A 85 -4.38 0.14 -17.36
CA ILE A 85 -4.87 -0.01 -15.98
C ILE A 85 -3.82 0.51 -14.98
N LEU A 86 -2.56 0.07 -15.12
CA LEU A 86 -1.48 0.49 -14.23
C LEU A 86 -1.20 1.99 -14.34
N PHE A 87 -1.26 2.56 -15.54
CA PHE A 87 -1.12 4.00 -15.75
C PHE A 87 -2.25 4.77 -15.07
N CYS A 88 -3.51 4.41 -15.29
CA CYS A 88 -4.65 5.01 -14.60
C CYS A 88 -4.52 4.89 -13.07
N PHE A 89 -4.10 3.73 -12.58
CA PHE A 89 -3.85 3.52 -11.15
C PHE A 89 -2.74 4.44 -10.62
N THR A 90 -1.62 4.63 -11.35
CA THR A 90 -0.57 5.57 -10.91
C THR A 90 -1.11 6.99 -10.75
N ILE A 91 -1.84 7.50 -11.74
CA ILE A 91 -2.42 8.84 -11.69
C ILE A 91 -3.35 8.96 -10.49
N PHE A 92 -4.24 7.99 -10.33
CA PHE A 92 -5.16 7.95 -9.19
C PHE A 92 -4.42 7.94 -7.85
N ALA A 93 -3.40 7.10 -7.70
CA ALA A 93 -2.59 7.04 -6.50
C ALA A 93 -1.95 8.39 -6.18
N PHE A 94 -1.36 9.09 -7.16
CA PHE A 94 -0.80 10.43 -6.95
C PHE A 94 -1.88 11.45 -6.56
N VAL A 95 -3.01 11.50 -7.27
CA VAL A 95 -4.09 12.45 -6.98
C VAL A 95 -4.60 12.30 -5.54
N VAL A 96 -4.81 11.06 -5.10
CA VAL A 96 -5.32 10.75 -3.77
C VAL A 96 -4.28 10.99 -2.67
N THR A 97 -3.00 10.77 -2.97
CA THR A 97 -1.87 10.94 -2.03
C THR A 97 -1.22 12.32 -2.07
N ASN A 98 -1.60 13.23 -2.97
CA ASN A 98 -1.00 14.56 -3.02
C ASN A 98 -1.40 15.44 -1.83
N LYS A 99 -2.64 15.32 -1.34
CA LYS A 99 -3.15 16.07 -0.16
C LYS A 99 -2.73 15.44 1.17
N GLY A 100 -2.69 16.24 2.23
CA GLY A 100 -2.38 15.84 3.61
C GLY A 100 -0.89 15.93 3.95
N VAL A 101 -0.50 16.79 4.89
CA VAL A 101 0.88 16.86 5.40
C VAL A 101 0.76 16.95 6.91
N GLY A 102 1.49 16.12 7.65
CA GLY A 102 1.59 16.28 9.09
C GLY A 102 2.14 17.66 9.44
N GLU A 103 1.48 18.35 10.36
CA GLU A 103 1.89 19.66 10.86
C GLU A 103 3.12 19.50 11.75
N VAL A 104 4.17 20.27 11.46
CA VAL A 104 5.36 20.31 12.32
C VAL A 104 5.04 21.10 13.58
N VAL A 105 5.40 20.55 14.73
CA VAL A 105 5.22 21.21 16.02
C VAL A 105 6.57 21.75 16.47
N SER A 106 6.63 23.03 16.81
CA SER A 106 7.87 23.68 17.25
C SER A 106 8.48 22.98 18.46
N GLY A 107 9.76 22.61 18.36
CA GLY A 107 10.51 21.95 19.43
C GLY A 107 10.14 20.48 19.66
N LYS A 108 9.40 19.83 18.73
CA LYS A 108 9.08 18.40 18.79
C LYS A 108 9.69 17.63 17.61
N GLY A 109 10.13 16.39 17.87
CA GLY A 109 10.65 15.44 16.86
C GLY A 109 9.55 14.72 16.06
N TYR A 110 8.28 14.93 16.41
CA TYR A 110 7.12 14.34 15.76
C TYR A 110 6.18 15.39 15.16
N LYS A 111 5.28 14.94 14.28
CA LYS A 111 4.27 15.77 13.62
C LYS A 111 2.89 15.48 14.19
N GLU A 112 1.98 16.45 14.03
CA GLU A 112 0.56 16.29 14.35
C GLU A 112 -0.23 16.07 13.05
N TYR A 113 -1.25 15.22 13.09
CA TYR A 113 -1.98 14.81 11.89
C TYR A 113 -3.47 15.08 12.06
N ARG A 114 -4.05 15.91 11.19
CA ARG A 114 -5.49 16.16 11.19
C ARG A 114 -6.16 15.44 10.02
N LEU A 115 -7.30 14.79 10.30
CA LEU A 115 -7.99 14.00 9.28
C LEU A 115 -8.48 14.87 8.10
N GLY A 116 -8.81 16.13 8.36
CA GLY A 116 -9.31 17.09 7.37
C GLY A 116 -8.31 17.42 6.25
N ASP A 117 -7.01 17.23 6.48
CA ASP A 117 -5.97 17.60 5.51
C ASP A 117 -5.86 16.60 4.35
N TYR A 118 -6.41 15.39 4.52
CA TYR A 118 -6.34 14.31 3.54
C TYR A 118 -7.44 14.41 2.49
N SER A 119 -7.25 13.72 1.36
CA SER A 119 -8.27 13.70 0.30
C SER A 119 -9.58 13.06 0.77
N ASN A 120 -10.72 13.60 0.30
CA ASN A 120 -12.07 13.08 0.63
C ASN A 120 -12.20 11.56 0.38
N TRP A 121 -11.49 11.04 -0.62
CA TRP A 121 -11.46 9.61 -0.92
C TRP A 121 -10.84 8.79 0.22
N LEU A 122 -9.71 9.24 0.78
CA LEU A 122 -9.05 8.58 1.91
C LEU A 122 -9.88 8.71 3.19
N GLN A 123 -10.41 9.90 3.47
CA GLN A 123 -11.27 10.13 4.63
C GLN A 123 -12.47 9.18 4.63
N LYS A 124 -13.11 8.96 3.48
CA LYS A 124 -14.26 8.05 3.35
C LYS A 124 -13.93 6.59 3.72
N ARG A 125 -12.68 6.16 3.58
CA ARG A 125 -12.24 4.79 3.95
C ARG A 125 -12.20 4.59 5.46
N VAL A 126 -11.79 5.60 6.21
CA VAL A 126 -11.62 5.55 7.67
C VAL A 126 -12.84 6.11 8.43
N ASN A 127 -13.76 6.81 7.76
CA ASN A 127 -14.94 7.36 8.39
C ASN A 127 -16.04 6.32 8.66
N SER A 128 -16.05 5.19 7.94
CA SER A 128 -17.02 4.11 8.17
C SER A 128 -16.69 3.34 9.45
N THR A 129 -17.54 3.40 10.46
CA THR A 129 -17.35 2.73 11.77
C THR A 129 -17.06 1.23 11.62
N LYS A 130 -17.79 0.53 10.74
CA LYS A 130 -17.59 -0.92 10.52
C LYS A 130 -16.20 -1.23 9.95
N ASN A 131 -15.71 -0.42 9.02
CA ASN A 131 -14.38 -0.60 8.45
C ASN A 131 -13.30 -0.19 9.44
N TRP A 132 -13.51 0.93 10.14
CA TRP A 132 -12.58 1.40 11.16
C TRP A 132 -12.41 0.39 12.28
N ASN A 133 -13.47 -0.27 12.75
CA ASN A 133 -13.34 -1.29 13.80
C ASN A 133 -12.39 -2.43 13.42
N LYS A 134 -12.38 -2.85 12.15
CA LYS A 134 -11.43 -3.88 11.65
C LYS A 134 -9.99 -3.35 11.57
N ILE A 135 -9.85 -2.10 11.15
CA ILE A 135 -8.53 -1.42 11.06
C ILE A 135 -7.98 -1.13 12.47
N LYS A 136 -8.84 -0.75 13.40
CA LYS A 136 -8.50 -0.54 14.80
C LYS A 136 -8.03 -1.82 15.45
N SER A 137 -8.77 -2.93 15.29
CA SER A 137 -8.34 -4.22 15.84
C SER A 137 -7.00 -4.65 15.24
N CYS A 138 -6.79 -4.43 13.94
CA CYS A 138 -5.49 -4.56 13.27
C CYS A 138 -4.37 -3.77 13.97
N LEU A 139 -4.59 -2.48 14.23
CA LEU A 139 -3.59 -1.61 14.86
C LEU A 139 -3.25 -2.07 16.29
N GLN A 140 -4.26 -2.46 17.06
CA GLN A 140 -4.10 -3.01 18.40
C GLN A 140 -3.31 -4.34 18.38
N ASP A 141 -3.68 -5.28 17.50
CA ASP A 141 -3.00 -6.58 17.35
C ASP A 141 -1.55 -6.44 16.85
N SER A 142 -1.29 -5.46 15.98
CA SER A 142 0.06 -5.17 15.48
C SER A 142 0.96 -4.50 16.51
N LYS A 143 0.43 -4.16 17.71
CA LYS A 143 1.19 -3.62 18.84
C LYS A 143 1.97 -2.35 18.49
N VAL A 144 1.39 -1.48 17.64
CA VAL A 144 2.04 -0.23 17.17
C VAL A 144 2.48 0.72 18.29
N CYS A 145 1.81 0.68 19.44
CA CYS A 145 2.14 1.49 20.62
C CYS A 145 3.03 0.78 21.63
N LYS A 146 3.39 -0.49 21.41
CA LYS A 146 4.05 -1.31 22.44
C LYS A 146 5.38 -0.73 22.89
N SER A 147 6.20 -0.21 21.98
CA SER A 147 7.49 0.40 22.37
C SER A 147 7.29 1.53 23.40
N LEU A 148 6.32 2.41 23.15
CA LEU A 148 5.98 3.54 24.02
C LEU A 148 5.33 3.11 25.34
N ILE A 149 4.63 1.98 25.34
CA ILE A 149 4.07 1.38 26.56
C ILE A 149 5.20 0.77 27.40
N ASP A 150 6.11 0.04 26.77
CA ASP A 150 7.23 -0.64 27.41
C ASP A 150 8.25 0.36 27.99
N ASP A 151 8.45 1.52 27.35
CA ASP A 151 9.32 2.60 27.84
C ASP A 151 8.83 3.18 29.19
N GLY A 152 7.53 3.12 29.45
CA GLY A 152 6.94 3.44 30.76
C GLY A 152 7.34 4.83 31.27
N SER A 153 7.62 4.96 32.56
CA SER A 153 8.03 6.23 33.19
C SER A 153 9.53 6.53 33.06
N ASN A 154 10.28 5.75 32.28
CA ASN A 154 11.73 5.95 32.15
C ASN A 154 12.07 7.13 31.24
N THR A 155 11.19 7.47 30.30
CA THR A 155 11.39 8.56 29.36
C THR A 155 10.88 9.87 29.95
N THR A 156 11.79 10.84 30.11
CA THR A 156 11.42 12.19 30.54
C THR A 156 10.61 12.93 29.46
N ALA A 157 9.89 13.98 29.85
CA ALA A 157 9.07 14.75 28.89
C ALA A 157 9.92 15.33 27.75
N ASP A 158 11.10 15.87 28.07
CA ASP A 158 12.00 16.49 27.09
C ASP A 158 12.57 15.47 26.10
N GLU A 159 12.93 14.28 26.57
CA GLU A 159 13.37 13.17 25.71
C GLU A 159 12.24 12.71 24.78
N PHE A 160 11.04 12.49 25.33
CA PHE A 160 9.86 12.11 24.55
C PHE A 160 9.52 13.15 23.48
N TYR A 161 9.69 14.43 23.79
CA TYR A 161 9.43 15.51 22.84
C TYR A 161 10.40 15.54 21.68
N LEU A 162 11.64 15.10 21.85
CA LEU A 162 12.63 15.01 20.78
C LEU A 162 12.56 13.68 20.01
N GLU A 163 11.79 12.73 20.52
CA GLU A 163 11.65 11.41 19.91
C GLU A 163 10.96 11.46 18.55
N HIS A 164 11.48 10.66 17.60
CA HIS A 164 10.95 10.57 16.25
C HIS A 164 9.85 9.52 16.18
N LEU A 165 8.62 9.94 16.46
CA LEU A 165 7.45 9.08 16.37
C LEU A 165 6.97 8.92 14.93
N SER A 166 6.62 7.69 14.54
CA SER A 166 5.89 7.45 13.29
C SER A 166 4.52 8.14 13.30
N ALA A 167 3.92 8.33 12.12
CA ALA A 167 2.60 8.95 12.00
C ALA A 167 1.50 8.20 12.80
N ILE A 168 1.58 6.87 12.82
CA ILE A 168 0.65 6.03 13.60
C ILE A 168 0.93 6.18 15.10
N GLN A 169 2.19 6.16 15.53
CA GLN A 169 2.53 6.32 16.95
C GLN A 169 2.08 7.67 17.49
N SER A 170 2.41 8.74 16.78
CA SER A 170 2.03 10.11 17.15
C SER A 170 0.52 10.37 17.09
N GLY A 171 -0.23 9.68 16.23
CA GLY A 171 -1.68 9.84 16.12
C GLY A 171 -2.51 8.92 17.02
N CYS A 172 -2.00 7.72 17.35
CA CYS A 172 -2.76 6.70 18.10
C CYS A 172 -2.28 6.50 19.54
N CYS A 173 -1.01 6.75 19.84
CA CYS A 173 -0.38 6.38 21.11
C CYS A 173 -0.16 7.56 22.07
N LYS A 174 -0.38 8.79 21.62
CA LYS A 174 -0.34 10.01 22.45
C LYS A 174 -1.60 10.86 22.20
N PRO A 175 -2.01 11.73 23.14
CA PRO A 175 -3.07 12.70 22.89
C PRO A 175 -2.59 13.79 21.92
N SER A 176 -3.53 14.54 21.38
CA SER A 176 -3.20 15.72 20.58
C SER A 176 -2.63 16.83 21.47
N ASN A 177 -1.66 17.58 20.93
CA ASN A 177 -1.08 18.73 21.64
C ASN A 177 -2.11 19.82 21.93
N ASP A 178 -3.17 19.93 21.12
CA ASP A 178 -4.28 20.88 21.32
C ASP A 178 -5.03 20.65 22.66
N CYS A 179 -4.89 19.46 23.26
CA CYS A 179 -5.53 19.10 24.52
C CYS A 179 -4.84 19.70 25.75
N ASN A 180 -3.57 20.12 25.62
CA ASN A 180 -2.75 20.65 26.72
C ASN A 180 -2.71 19.75 27.97
N PHE A 181 -2.73 18.43 27.80
CA PHE A 181 -2.60 17.50 28.93
C PHE A 181 -1.19 17.52 29.51
N THR A 182 -1.08 17.27 30.80
CA THR A 182 0.22 17.18 31.47
C THR A 182 0.81 15.78 31.29
N TYR A 183 2.07 15.75 30.83
CA TYR A 183 2.82 14.51 30.60
C TYR A 183 3.10 13.76 31.91
N VAL A 184 2.88 12.46 31.91
CA VAL A 184 3.30 11.55 32.99
C VAL A 184 4.24 10.48 32.44
N SER A 185 3.87 9.88 31.31
CA SER A 185 4.68 8.92 30.55
C SER A 185 4.30 8.98 29.06
N PRO A 186 5.02 8.30 28.14
CA PRO A 186 4.76 8.39 26.70
C PRO A 186 3.30 8.13 26.30
N THR A 187 2.64 7.20 27.00
CA THR A 187 1.23 6.82 26.76
C THR A 187 0.28 7.22 27.90
N ASN A 188 0.76 7.91 28.95
CA ASN A 188 -0.06 8.32 30.08
C ASN A 188 0.01 9.84 30.29
N TRP A 189 -1.16 10.47 30.26
CA TRP A 189 -1.32 11.92 30.31
C TRP A 189 -2.48 12.27 31.21
N THR A 190 -2.31 13.28 32.07
CA THR A 190 -3.38 13.74 32.96
C THR A 190 -4.09 14.96 32.36
N PRO A 191 -5.44 14.91 32.22
CA PRO A 191 -6.21 16.04 31.70
C PRO A 191 -6.07 17.28 32.57
N THR A 192 -6.00 18.45 31.92
CA THR A 192 -5.77 19.73 32.60
C THR A 192 -7.05 20.57 32.55
N GLY A 193 -7.83 20.53 33.65
CA GLY A 193 -8.98 21.42 33.87
C GLY A 193 -10.26 21.14 33.06
N ASN A 194 -11.31 21.91 33.35
CA ASN A 194 -12.69 21.74 32.85
C ASN A 194 -13.03 22.65 31.65
N THR A 195 -12.05 23.04 30.83
CA THR A 195 -12.34 23.85 29.64
C THR A 195 -12.86 22.96 28.51
N PRO A 196 -13.92 23.37 27.78
CA PRO A 196 -14.38 22.63 26.61
C PRO A 196 -13.27 22.57 25.56
N TYR A 197 -12.89 21.36 25.16
CA TYR A 197 -11.89 21.15 24.11
C TYR A 197 -12.48 21.43 22.73
N ASN A 198 -11.80 22.26 21.94
CA ASN A 198 -12.14 22.46 20.52
C ASN A 198 -11.84 21.22 19.67
N ASN A 199 -10.81 20.46 20.06
CA ASN A 199 -10.45 19.21 19.41
C ASN A 199 -11.25 18.05 20.03
N SER A 200 -12.05 17.36 19.21
CA SER A 200 -12.88 16.24 19.65
C SER A 200 -12.07 15.07 20.20
N ASP A 201 -10.80 14.94 19.81
CA ASP A 201 -9.93 13.83 20.19
C ASP A 201 -9.55 13.88 21.67
N CYS A 202 -9.54 15.08 22.27
CA CYS A 202 -9.27 15.25 23.70
C CYS A 202 -10.30 14.53 24.57
N ASN A 203 -11.55 14.44 24.10
CA ASN A 203 -12.62 13.71 24.81
C ASN A 203 -12.58 12.20 24.54
N GLN A 204 -11.86 11.75 23.51
CA GLN A 204 -11.77 10.34 23.12
C GLN A 204 -10.48 9.67 23.60
N TRP A 205 -9.50 10.46 24.05
CA TRP A 205 -8.26 9.97 24.63
C TRP A 205 -8.52 9.16 25.92
N SER A 206 -7.75 8.09 26.09
CA SER A 206 -7.70 7.29 27.31
C SER A 206 -6.27 6.85 27.58
N SER A 207 -5.81 6.90 28.83
CA SER A 207 -4.50 6.34 29.22
C SER A 207 -4.52 4.81 29.42
N ASP A 208 -5.65 4.14 29.12
CA ASP A 208 -5.72 2.68 29.11
C ASP A 208 -4.88 2.12 27.95
N PRO A 209 -3.87 1.26 28.21
CA PRO A 209 -3.01 0.66 27.19
C PRO A 209 -3.77 -0.09 26.08
N THR A 210 -4.99 -0.54 26.35
CA THR A 210 -5.83 -1.27 25.39
C THR A 210 -6.61 -0.33 24.48
N THR A 211 -6.88 0.91 24.89
CA THR A 211 -7.78 1.83 24.18
C THR A 211 -7.06 3.01 23.54
N LEU A 212 -6.16 3.68 24.27
CA LEU A 212 -5.38 4.84 23.82
C LEU A 212 -6.21 5.82 22.97
N CYS A 213 -5.64 6.39 21.90
CA CYS A 213 -6.35 7.23 20.94
C CYS A 213 -6.86 6.44 19.72
N PHE A 214 -7.06 5.13 19.80
CA PHE A 214 -7.47 4.32 18.63
C PHE A 214 -8.85 4.70 18.07
N ASN A 215 -9.66 5.50 18.78
CA ASN A 215 -10.93 6.03 18.28
C ASN A 215 -10.81 7.44 17.68
N CYS A 216 -9.71 8.14 17.97
CA CYS A 216 -9.49 9.54 17.61
C CYS A 216 -9.35 9.76 16.10
N GLN A 217 -9.64 10.99 15.66
CA GLN A 217 -9.41 11.40 14.28
C GLN A 217 -7.91 11.50 13.96
N SER A 218 -7.07 11.89 14.93
CA SER A 218 -5.60 11.89 14.82
C SER A 218 -5.05 10.50 14.51
N CYS A 219 -5.61 9.43 15.10
CA CYS A 219 -5.18 8.06 14.81
C CYS A 219 -5.54 7.64 13.38
N LYS A 220 -6.76 7.99 12.92
CA LYS A 220 -7.16 7.80 11.53
C LYS A 220 -6.26 8.58 10.58
N ALA A 221 -5.93 9.82 10.92
CA ALA A 221 -5.04 10.67 10.14
C ALA A 221 -3.61 10.11 10.08
N GLY A 222 -3.08 9.63 11.21
CA GLY A 222 -1.77 8.98 11.28
C GLY A 222 -1.69 7.70 10.42
N LEU A 223 -2.76 6.90 10.39
CA LEU A 223 -2.87 5.79 9.46
C LEU A 223 -2.88 6.25 8.00
N LEU A 224 -3.65 7.29 7.68
CA LEU A 224 -3.72 7.82 6.31
C LEU A 224 -2.38 8.37 5.84
N ASP A 225 -1.58 9.01 6.72
CA ASP A 225 -0.24 9.46 6.37
C ASP A 225 0.70 8.28 6.09
N ASN A 226 0.65 7.25 6.94
CA ASN A 226 1.45 6.05 6.74
C ASN A 226 1.10 5.36 5.40
N ILE A 227 -0.20 5.18 5.14
CA ILE A 227 -0.70 4.63 3.87
C ILE A 227 -0.26 5.50 2.69
N LYS A 228 -0.34 6.82 2.82
CA LYS A 228 0.09 7.77 1.79
C LYS A 228 1.57 7.60 1.46
N HIS A 229 2.42 7.52 2.49
CA HIS A 229 3.86 7.33 2.32
C HIS A 229 4.17 5.99 1.61
N ASP A 230 3.50 4.92 2.03
CA ASP A 230 3.67 3.60 1.41
C ASP A 230 3.13 3.58 -0.03
N TRP A 231 1.99 4.22 -0.30
CA TRP A 231 1.44 4.35 -1.65
C TRP A 231 2.37 5.13 -2.58
N LYS A 232 3.08 6.15 -2.10
CA LYS A 232 4.10 6.84 -2.90
C LYS A 232 5.25 5.92 -3.27
N LYS A 233 5.74 5.09 -2.33
CA LYS A 233 6.77 4.08 -2.63
C LYS A 233 6.27 3.08 -3.68
N VAL A 234 5.06 2.56 -3.51
CA VAL A 234 4.42 1.65 -4.47
C VAL A 234 4.26 2.31 -5.84
N ALA A 235 3.86 3.59 -5.90
CA ALA A 235 3.71 4.31 -7.15
C ALA A 235 5.06 4.46 -7.89
N ILE A 236 6.15 4.74 -7.17
CA ILE A 236 7.52 4.78 -7.73
C ILE A 236 7.90 3.43 -8.33
N VAL A 237 7.69 2.33 -7.59
CA VAL A 237 7.96 0.98 -8.10
C VAL A 237 7.09 0.68 -9.32
N ASN A 238 5.82 1.08 -9.30
CA ASN A 238 4.91 0.89 -10.42
C ASN A 238 5.32 1.66 -11.68
N ILE A 239 5.92 2.86 -11.54
CA ILE A 239 6.48 3.61 -12.68
C ILE A 239 7.63 2.82 -13.32
N ILE A 240 8.54 2.27 -12.53
CA ILE A 240 9.66 1.45 -13.04
C ILE A 240 9.10 0.23 -13.79
N PHE A 241 8.08 -0.43 -13.21
CA PHE A 241 7.42 -1.57 -13.84
C PHE A 241 6.69 -1.20 -15.14
N LEU A 242 6.02 -0.05 -15.19
CA LEU A 242 5.39 0.47 -16.40
C LEU A 242 6.39 0.68 -17.54
N VAL A 243 7.55 1.29 -17.26
CA VAL A 243 8.62 1.46 -18.25
C VAL A 243 9.08 0.12 -18.79
N PHE A 244 9.29 -0.86 -17.91
CA PHE A 244 9.67 -2.21 -18.31
C PHE A 244 8.59 -2.88 -19.19
N LEU A 245 7.31 -2.79 -18.81
CA LEU A 245 6.20 -3.33 -19.60
C LEU A 245 6.10 -2.69 -20.98
N ILE A 246 6.35 -1.39 -21.11
CA ILE A 246 6.34 -0.69 -22.41
C ILE A 246 7.44 -1.22 -23.33
N ILE A 247 8.63 -1.49 -22.80
CA ILE A 247 9.74 -2.08 -23.56
C ILE A 247 9.37 -3.49 -24.05
N VAL A 248 8.84 -4.33 -23.15
CA VAL A 248 8.41 -5.70 -23.49
C VAL A 248 7.28 -5.67 -24.52
N TYR A 249 6.31 -4.78 -24.36
CA TYR A 249 5.21 -4.58 -25.30
C TYR A 249 5.73 -4.17 -26.68
N SER A 250 6.67 -3.24 -26.75
CA SER A 250 7.30 -2.79 -28.00
C SER A 250 8.01 -3.95 -28.72
N ILE A 251 8.75 -4.78 -27.99
CA ILE A 251 9.40 -5.99 -28.54
C ILE A 251 8.36 -7.00 -29.02
N GLY A 252 7.29 -7.20 -28.25
CA GLY A 252 6.17 -8.08 -28.60
C GLY A 252 5.46 -7.63 -29.88
N CYS A 253 5.21 -6.32 -30.04
CA CYS A 253 4.64 -5.74 -31.26
C CYS A 253 5.55 -5.95 -32.47
N CYS A 254 6.87 -5.78 -32.31
CA CYS A 254 7.84 -6.09 -33.35
C CYS A 254 7.81 -7.58 -33.74
N ALA A 255 7.75 -8.49 -32.76
CA ALA A 255 7.65 -9.92 -33.00
C ALA A 255 6.33 -10.30 -33.70
N PHE A 256 5.22 -9.66 -33.35
CA PHE A 256 3.91 -9.88 -33.98
C PHE A 256 3.89 -9.39 -35.44
N ARG A 257 4.41 -8.18 -35.71
CA ARG A 257 4.48 -7.65 -37.08
C ARG A 257 5.28 -8.59 -37.98
N ASN A 258 6.43 -9.05 -37.51
CA ASN A 258 7.29 -9.95 -38.29
C ASN A 258 6.63 -11.32 -38.53
N ASN A 259 5.96 -11.92 -37.52
CA ASN A 259 5.22 -13.18 -37.73
C ASN A 259 4.08 -13.03 -38.76
N ARG A 260 3.43 -11.86 -38.81
CA ARG A 260 2.39 -11.59 -39.81
C ARG A 260 2.97 -11.45 -41.21
N GLU A 261 4.14 -10.81 -41.35
CA GLU A 261 4.86 -10.75 -42.64
C GLU A 261 5.29 -12.16 -43.10
N ASP A 262 5.92 -12.96 -42.24
CA ASP A 262 6.34 -14.34 -42.58
C ASP A 262 5.17 -15.24 -43.03
N ASN A 263 4.00 -15.09 -42.39
CA ASN A 263 2.80 -15.82 -42.78
C ASN A 263 2.21 -15.32 -44.11
N ALA A 264 2.35 -14.03 -44.43
CA ALA A 264 1.93 -13.47 -45.71
C ALA A 264 2.80 -13.98 -46.87
N TRP A 265 4.13 -14.08 -46.66
CA TRP A 265 5.06 -14.62 -47.67
C TRP A 265 4.84 -16.10 -47.97
N LYS A 266 4.41 -16.91 -46.99
CA LYS A 266 4.05 -18.32 -47.22
C LYS A 266 2.70 -18.55 -47.90
N GLY A 267 1.89 -17.50 -48.01
CA GLY A 267 0.56 -17.55 -48.64
C GLY A 267 0.56 -17.26 -50.14
N HIS A 268 1.70 -16.87 -50.73
CA HIS A 268 1.84 -16.73 -52.18
C HIS A 268 2.50 -17.99 -52.76
N PRO A 269 1.78 -18.77 -53.62
CA PRO A 269 2.35 -19.90 -54.34
C PRO A 269 3.36 -19.46 -55.40
#